data_AF-A0A9E4PZW2-F1
#
_entry.id   AF-A0A9E4PZW2-F1
#
_cell.length_a   1.000
_cell.length_b   1.000
_cell.length_c   1.000
_cell.angle_alpha   90.00
_cell.angle_beta   90.00
_cell.angle_gamma   90.00
#
_symmetry.space_group_name_H-M   'P 1'
#
loop_
_entity.id
_entity.type
_entity.pdbx_description
1 polymer ?
#
loop_
_entity_poly.entity_id
_entity_poly.type
_entity_poly.pdbx_seq_one_letter_code
_entity_poly.pdbx_strand_id
1 'polypeptide(L)' 'MLSHVSKFGIYVNAGEGKVVRITSPYWFPEEPDWVYVTNEVNATLLQIRDVIRQKNLSDSADAVTWGRIPLKD' A
#
# COMPACT_ATOMS: atom_id res chain seq x y z
N MET A 1 18.46 -0.61 -16.49
CA MET A 1 17.70 -1.19 -15.36
C MET A 1 16.32 -0.57 -15.36
N LEU A 2 15.25 -1.36 -15.34
CA LEU A 2 13.86 -0.86 -15.43
C LEU A 2 13.54 -0.03 -14.18
N SER A 3 13.45 1.29 -14.35
CA SER A 3 13.24 2.31 -13.33
C SER A 3 11.94 2.16 -12.53
N HIS A 4 11.04 1.27 -12.96
CA HIS A 4 9.70 1.09 -12.38
C HIS A 4 9.66 0.14 -11.18
N VAL A 5 10.71 -0.65 -10.93
CA VAL A 5 10.77 -1.58 -9.78
C VAL A 5 10.78 -0.83 -8.45
N SER A 6 11.28 0.41 -8.44
CA SER A 6 11.34 1.24 -7.23
C SER A 6 9.97 1.58 -6.63
N LYS A 7 8.88 1.43 -7.39
CA LYS A 7 7.52 1.70 -6.93
C LYS A 7 6.74 0.44 -6.52
N PHE A 8 7.34 -0.74 -6.61
CA PHE A 8 6.70 -1.97 -6.13
C PHE A 8 6.74 -2.04 -4.61
N GLY A 9 5.63 -2.47 -4.03
CA GLY A 9 5.46 -2.43 -2.58
C GLY A 9 4.00 -2.44 -2.17
N ILE A 10 3.79 -2.21 -0.87
CA ILE A 10 2.50 -2.03 -0.25
C ILE A 10 2.22 -0.54 -0.09
N TYR A 11 0.99 -0.15 -0.41
CA TYR A 11 0.49 1.21 -0.22
C TYR A 11 -0.77 1.16 0.65
N VAL A 12 -0.97 2.19 1.46
CA VAL A 12 -2.15 2.37 2.31
C VAL A 12 -2.92 3.60 1.86
N ASN A 13 -4.24 3.48 1.78
CA ASN A 13 -5.15 4.60 1.74
C ASN A 13 -5.76 4.76 3.15
N ALA A 14 -5.35 5.83 3.82
CA ALA A 14 -5.78 6.11 5.19
C ALA A 14 -7.26 6.55 5.26
N GLY A 15 -7.77 7.20 4.21
CA GLY A 15 -9.17 7.62 4.11
C GLY A 15 -10.12 6.43 3.95
N GLU A 16 -9.71 5.39 3.22
CA GLU A 16 -10.52 4.18 3.02
C GLU A 16 -10.20 3.05 4.00
N GLY A 17 -9.08 3.12 4.74
CA GLY A 17 -8.60 2.01 5.58
C GLY A 17 -8.21 0.78 4.76
N LYS A 18 -7.67 0.98 3.56
CA LYS A 18 -7.33 -0.10 2.63
C LYS A 18 -5.86 -0.14 2.31
N VAL A 19 -5.33 -1.34 2.09
CA VAL A 19 -3.97 -1.55 1.56
C VAL A 19 -3.99 -2.33 0.27
N VAL A 20 -3.08 -1.99 -0.64
CA VAL A 20 -2.92 -2.67 -1.93
C VAL A 20 -1.48 -3.09 -2.13
N ARG A 21 -1.29 -4.22 -2.81
CA ARG A 21 0.01 -4.77 -3.18
C ARG A 21 0.31 -4.47 -4.64
N ILE A 22 1.36 -3.69 -4.89
CA ILE A 22 1.80 -3.33 -6.24
C ILE A 22 2.98 -4.19 -6.61
N THR A 23 2.72 -5.18 -7.47
CA THR A 23 3.73 -6.07 -8.08
C THR A 23 3.72 -5.97 -9.60
N SER A 24 2.99 -5.00 -10.16
CA SER A 24 2.78 -4.88 -11.59
C SER A 24 2.89 -3.42 -12.02
N PRO A 25 3.50 -3.12 -13.18
CA PRO A 25 3.75 -1.75 -13.63
C PRO A 25 2.54 -1.08 -14.30
N TYR A 26 1.40 -1.77 -14.41
CA TYR A 26 0.22 -1.31 -15.14
C TYR A 26 -0.62 -0.27 -14.38
N TRP A 27 -0.47 -0.23 -13.06
CA TRP A 27 -1.17 0.72 -12.19
C TRP A 27 -0.29 1.03 -10.99
N PHE A 28 -0.15 2.33 -10.70
CA PHE A 28 0.52 2.80 -9.50
C PHE A 28 -0.46 3.67 -8.71
N PRO A 29 -0.51 3.50 -7.38
CA PRO A 29 -1.27 4.39 -6.52
C PRO A 29 -0.69 5.81 -6.57
N GLU A 30 -1.55 6.82 -6.56
CA GLU A 30 -1.18 8.22 -6.58
C GLU A 30 -1.34 8.86 -5.19
N GLU A 31 -0.40 9.73 -4.84
CA GLU A 31 -0.48 10.59 -3.65
C GLU A 31 -1.46 11.76 -3.91
N PRO A 32 -2.17 12.28 -2.89
CA PRO A 32 -2.02 12.01 -1.46
C PRO A 32 -2.85 10.83 -0.93
N ASP A 33 -3.74 10.26 -1.75
CA ASP A 33 -4.69 9.25 -1.31
C ASP A 33 -4.00 7.94 -0.91
N TRP A 34 -2.98 7.53 -1.66
CA TRP A 34 -2.24 6.30 -1.41
C TRP A 34 -0.79 6.58 -1.02
N VAL A 35 -0.44 6.19 0.19
CA VAL A 35 0.89 6.40 0.76
C VAL A 35 1.68 5.11 0.79
N TYR A 36 2.95 5.18 0.39
CA TYR A 36 3.86 4.03 0.39
C TYR A 36 4.18 3.55 1.81
N VAL A 37 4.00 2.26 2.06
CA VAL A 37 4.23 1.63 3.36
C VAL A 37 5.59 0.91 3.38
N THR A 38 5.80 -0.03 2.46
CA THR A 38 6.99 -0.90 2.42
C THR A 38 7.22 -1.51 1.03
N ASN A 39 8.46 -1.84 0.67
CA ASN A 39 8.80 -2.59 -0.55
C ASN A 39 8.60 -4.11 -0.37
N GLU A 40 8.38 -4.57 0.86
CA GLU A 40 8.13 -5.97 1.16
C GLU A 40 6.72 -6.35 0.70
N VAL A 41 6.57 -6.71 -0.58
CA VAL A 41 5.28 -7.04 -1.18
C VAL A 41 4.62 -8.23 -0.49
N ASN A 42 5.39 -9.14 0.12
CA ASN A 42 4.87 -10.31 0.82
C ASN A 42 4.61 -10.06 2.31
N ALA A 43 4.71 -8.81 2.78
CA ALA A 43 4.42 -8.46 4.16
C ALA A 43 2.99 -8.91 4.54
N THR A 44 2.88 -9.50 5.74
CA THR A 44 1.59 -9.91 6.29
C THR A 44 0.79 -8.68 6.69
N LEU A 45 -0.54 -8.81 6.79
CA LEU A 45 -1.39 -7.69 7.22
C LEU A 45 -0.98 -7.16 8.61
N LEU A 46 -0.57 -8.05 9.53
CA LEU A 46 -0.06 -7.65 10.85
C LEU A 46 1.19 -6.77 10.74
N GLN A 47 2.17 -7.19 9.94
CA GLN A 47 3.39 -6.41 9.71
C GLN A 47 3.09 -5.07 9.04
N ILE A 48 2.17 -5.05 8.07
CA ILE A 48 1.74 -3.81 7.40
C ILE A 48 1.14 -2.84 8.41
N ARG A 49 0.26 -3.32 9.30
CA ARG A 49 -0.35 -2.51 10.36
C ARG A 49 0.70 -1.95 11.33
N ASP A 50 1.68 -2.76 11.73
CA ASP A 50 2.81 -2.29 12.54
C ASP A 50 3.58 -1.15 11.84
N VAL A 51 3.89 -1.31 10.56
CA VAL A 51 4.60 -0.26 9.79
C VAL A 51 3.76 1.00 9.64
N ILE A 52 2.44 0.88 9.40
CA ILE A 52 1.51 2.01 9.34
C ILE A 52 1.48 2.77 10.66
N ARG A 53 1.43 2.06 11.81
CA ARG A 53 1.48 2.69 13.14
C ARG A 53 2.82 3.38 13.38
N GLN A 54 3.93 2.70 13.10
CA GLN A 54 5.28 3.27 13.28
C GLN A 54 5.49 4.55 12.48
N LYS A 55 4.93 4.61 11.26
CA LYS A 55 5.03 5.77 10.36
C LYS A 55 3.90 6.78 10.57
N ASN A 56 2.96 6.55 11.49
CA ASN A 56 1.75 7.36 11.70
C ASN A 56 0.99 7.66 10.39
N LEU A 57 0.85 6.65 9.52
CA LEU A 57 0.20 6.82 8.20
C LEU A 57 -1.32 6.75 8.26
N SER A 58 -1.90 6.23 9.34
CA SER A 58 -3.36 6.14 9.53
C SER A 58 -3.69 6.03 11.01
N ASP A 59 -4.69 6.78 11.48
CA ASP A 59 -5.21 6.71 12.85
C ASP A 59 -5.87 5.36 13.17
N SER A 60 -6.31 4.62 12.17
CA SER A 60 -7.00 3.34 12.31
C SER A 60 -6.22 2.20 11.66
N ALA A 61 -4.91 2.13 11.92
CA ALA A 61 -4.04 1.07 11.41
C ALA A 61 -4.60 -0.34 11.67
N ASP A 62 -5.20 -0.59 12.84
CA ASP A 62 -5.84 -1.87 13.20
C ASP A 62 -7.01 -2.28 12.30
N ALA A 63 -7.76 -1.29 11.81
CA ALA A 63 -8.93 -1.51 10.96
C ALA A 63 -8.54 -1.70 9.49
N VAL A 64 -7.26 -1.53 9.13
CA VAL A 64 -6.82 -1.63 7.74
C VAL A 64 -7.01 -3.04 7.19
N THR A 65 -7.56 -3.12 5.98
CA THR A 65 -7.84 -4.38 5.27
C THR A 65 -7.29 -4.37 3.85
N TRP A 66 -7.20 -5.54 3.21
CA TRP A 66 -6.78 -5.63 1.81
C TRP A 66 -7.85 -5.04 0.89
N GLY A 67 -7.46 -4.02 0.13
CA GLY A 67 -8.23 -3.46 -0.96
C GLY A 67 -8.07 -4.25 -2.25
N ARG A 68 -8.83 -3.85 -3.28
CA ARG A 68 -8.68 -4.36 -4.64
C ARG A 68 -8.09 -3.25 -5.51
N ILE A 69 -7.17 -3.62 -6.39
CA ILE A 69 -6.69 -2.73 -7.45
C ILE A 69 -7.82 -2.61 -8.48
N PRO A 70 -8.19 -1.39 -8.92
CA PRO A 70 -9.18 -1.23 -9.97
C PRO A 70 -8.70 -1.93 -11.25
N LEU A 71 -9.50 -2.87 -11.75
CA LEU A 71 -9.30 -3.43 -13.08
C LEU A 71 -9.65 -2.34 -14.07
N LYS A 72 -8.68 -1.91 -14.89
CA LYS A 72 -8.97 -1.11 -16.08
C LYS A 72 -9.66 -2.05 -17.08
N ASP A 73 -10.94 -1.78 -17.35
CA ASP A 73 -11.64 -2.33 -18.52
C ASP A 73 -11.05 -1.71 -19.80
#